data_AF-A0A2K3NSP1-F1
#
_entry.id   AF-A0A2K3NSP1-F1
#
_cell.length_a   1.000
_cell.length_b   1.000
_cell.length_c   1.000
_cell.angle_alpha   90.00
_cell.angle_beta   90.00
_cell.angle_gamma   90.00
#
_symmetry.space_group_name_H-M   'P 1'
#
loop_
_entity.id
_entity.type
_entity.pdbx_description
1 polymer ?
#
loop_
_entity_poly.entity_id
_entity_poly.type
_entity_poly.pdbx_seq_one_letter_code
_entity_poly.pdbx_strand_id
1 'polypeptide(L)'
;MDGGGEGVTKQQMIDSYVQTLAKVLGSEEEAKKKIYNVSCERYYGFGCEIDEETSNKLEGLPGVLFVLPDSYVDPEYQDYGGKDLVAIS
;
A
#
# COMPACT_ATOMS: atom_id res chain seq x y z
N MET A 1 11.69 -34.51 8.70
CA MET A 1 12.01 -33.09 8.68
C MET A 1 11.55 -32.57 7.33
N ASP A 2 10.37 -31.96 7.30
CA ASP A 2 9.79 -31.36 6.08
C ASP A 2 9.90 -29.85 6.28
N GLY A 3 10.68 -29.21 5.42
CA GLY A 3 11.16 -27.85 5.57
C GLY A 3 10.09 -26.81 5.23
N GLY A 4 10.12 -25.70 5.97
CA GLY A 4 9.19 -24.60 5.88
C GLY A 4 8.99 -24.05 4.46
N GLY A 5 7.74 -24.04 4.05
CA GLY A 5 7.23 -23.38 2.86
C GLY A 5 5.89 -22.72 3.17
N GLU A 6 5.79 -22.02 4.30
CA GLU A 6 4.63 -21.18 4.58
C GLU A 6 4.81 -19.89 3.77
N GLY A 7 4.08 -19.78 2.66
CA GLY A 7 4.03 -18.56 1.86
C GLY A 7 3.69 -17.34 2.73
N VAL A 8 4.17 -16.16 2.34
CA VAL A 8 3.91 -14.91 3.06
C VAL A 8 2.40 -14.75 3.27
N THR A 9 1.98 -14.65 4.53
CA THR A 9 0.57 -14.48 4.89
C THR A 9 0.08 -13.08 4.52
N LYS A 10 -1.24 -12.92 4.30
CA LYS A 10 -1.85 -11.59 4.06
C LYS A 10 -1.50 -10.60 5.16
N GLN A 11 -1.46 -11.05 6.40
CA GLN A 11 -1.12 -10.19 7.54
C GLN A 11 0.33 -9.68 7.44
N GLN A 12 1.29 -10.54 7.09
CA GLN A 12 2.68 -10.12 6.89
C GLN A 12 2.85 -9.10 5.76
N MET A 13 2.05 -9.20 4.69
CA MET A 13 2.03 -8.18 3.63
C MET A 13 1.47 -6.85 4.13
N ILE A 14 0.35 -6.86 4.83
CA ILE A 14 -0.26 -5.67 5.44
C ILE A 14 0.75 -5.01 6.40
N ASP A 15 1.40 -5.79 7.25
CA ASP A 15 2.39 -5.29 8.19
C ASP A 15 3.57 -4.63 7.45
N SER A 16 4.03 -5.22 6.33
CA SER A 16 5.08 -4.64 5.49
C SER A 16 4.66 -3.30 4.85
N TYR A 17 3.40 -3.17 4.43
CA TYR A 17 2.87 -1.91 3.89
C TYR A 17 2.83 -0.82 4.96
N VAL A 18 2.32 -1.14 6.15
CA VAL A 18 2.32 -0.23 7.30
C VAL A 18 3.73 0.21 7.65
N GLN A 19 4.68 -0.72 7.72
CA GLN A 19 6.08 -0.41 8.02
C GLN A 19 6.72 0.48 6.95
N THR A 20 6.37 0.27 5.68
CA THR A 20 6.88 1.09 4.57
C THR A 20 6.41 2.53 4.70
N LEU A 21 5.12 2.75 4.93
CA LEU A 21 4.58 4.09 5.12
C LEU A 21 5.05 4.73 6.45
N ALA A 22 5.24 3.92 7.50
CA ALA A 22 5.77 4.40 8.78
C ALA A 22 7.20 4.95 8.67
N LYS A 23 8.01 4.48 7.70
CA LYS A 23 9.36 5.04 7.48
C LYS A 23 9.36 6.50 7.04
N VAL A 24 8.31 6.93 6.32
CA VAL A 24 8.19 8.33 5.86
C VAL A 24 7.35 9.19 6.80
N LEU A 25 6.37 8.60 7.50
CA LEU A 25 5.53 9.31 8.47
C LEU A 25 6.12 9.34 9.89
N GLY A 26 7.06 8.45 10.21
CA GLY A 26 7.70 8.33 11.52
C GLY A 26 6.91 7.50 12.55
N SER A 27 5.73 6.98 12.21
CA SER A 27 4.92 6.16 13.12
C SER A 27 4.05 5.14 12.38
N GLU A 28 4.01 3.90 12.88
CA GLU A 28 3.07 2.88 12.40
C GLU A 28 1.61 3.24 12.71
N GLU A 29 1.37 3.93 13.82
CA GLU A 29 0.01 4.31 14.22
C GLU A 29 -0.57 5.35 13.24
N GLU A 30 0.29 6.24 12.74
CA GLU A 30 -0.10 7.23 11.73
C GLU A 30 -0.25 6.57 10.35
N ALA A 31 0.66 5.68 9.98
CA ALA A 31 0.55 4.90 8.75
C ALA A 31 -0.78 4.13 8.67
N LYS A 32 -1.18 3.45 9.75
CA LYS A 32 -2.47 2.72 9.79
C LYS A 32 -3.69 3.64 9.61
N LYS A 33 -3.63 4.90 10.07
CA LYS A 33 -4.71 5.88 9.90
C LYS A 33 -4.77 6.43 8.47
N LYS A 34 -3.61 6.52 7.80
CA LYS A 34 -3.49 7.06 6.45
C LYS A 34 -3.80 6.05 5.36
N ILE A 35 -3.62 4.75 5.61
CA ILE A 35 -3.96 3.69 4.66
C ILE A 35 -5.46 3.48 4.65
N TYR A 36 -6.10 3.70 3.50
CA TYR A 36 -7.55 3.48 3.30
C TYR A 36 -7.86 2.23 2.47
N ASN A 37 -6.88 1.70 1.73
CA ASN A 37 -7.06 0.53 0.88
C ASN A 37 -5.80 -0.35 0.90
N VAL A 38 -5.98 -1.66 0.88
CA VAL A 38 -4.89 -2.64 0.76
C VAL A 38 -5.34 -3.75 -0.18
N SER A 39 -4.47 -4.09 -1.14
CA SER A 39 -4.65 -5.24 -2.01
C SER A 39 -3.50 -6.23 -1.79
N CYS A 40 -3.86 -7.50 -1.67
CA CYS A 40 -2.93 -8.62 -1.44
C CYS A 40 -3.20 -9.78 -2.41
N GLU A 41 -3.98 -9.54 -3.47
CA GLU A 41 -4.43 -10.57 -4.41
C GLU A 41 -4.30 -10.10 -5.86
N ARG A 42 -5.00 -9.02 -6.24
CA ARG A 42 -5.00 -8.52 -7.63
C ARG A 42 -3.78 -7.66 -7.94
N TYR A 43 -3.33 -6.90 -6.95
CA TYR A 43 -2.08 -6.17 -6.94
C TYR A 43 -1.53 -6.19 -5.52
N TYR A 44 -0.22 -6.01 -5.37
CA TYR A 44 0.45 -6.01 -4.08
C TYR A 44 0.80 -4.57 -3.70
N GLY A 45 -0.12 -3.90 -3.01
CA GLY A 45 0.05 -2.49 -2.66
C GLY A 45 -1.06 -1.94 -1.78
N PHE A 46 -0.93 -0.66 -1.45
CA PHE A 46 -1.85 0.04 -0.57
C PHE A 46 -2.11 1.47 -1.08
N GLY A 47 -3.32 1.96 -0.86
CA GLY A 47 -3.69 3.36 -1.05
C GLY A 47 -3.57 4.10 0.28
N CYS A 48 -2.99 5.30 0.26
CA CYS A 48 -2.84 6.13 1.45
C CYS A 48 -2.98 7.63 1.19
N GLU A 49 -3.43 8.37 2.21
CA GLU A 49 -3.61 9.83 2.15
C GLU A 49 -2.38 10.58 2.69
N ILE A 50 -1.48 10.94 1.79
CA ILE A 50 -0.27 11.73 2.08
C ILE A 50 -0.10 12.86 1.06
N ASP A 51 0.67 13.88 1.42
CA ASP A 51 1.06 14.95 0.48
C ASP A 51 2.13 14.48 -0.52
N GLU A 52 2.29 15.23 -1.61
CA GLU A 52 3.22 14.92 -2.70
C GLU A 52 4.69 14.91 -2.25
N GLU A 53 5.08 15.77 -1.29
CA GLU A 53 6.45 15.77 -0.76
C GLU A 53 6.75 14.46 -0.01
N THR A 54 5.77 13.97 0.75
CA THR A 54 5.85 12.70 1.47
C THR A 54 5.81 11.51 0.51
N SER A 55 5.00 11.56 -0.56
CA SER A 55 4.95 10.49 -1.56
C SER A 55 6.29 10.33 -2.29
N ASN A 56 6.97 11.43 -2.59
CA ASN A 56 8.30 11.40 -3.22
C ASN A 56 9.36 10.71 -2.35
N LYS A 57 9.18 10.67 -1.01
CA LYS A 57 10.08 9.95 -0.09
C LYS A 57 9.88 8.44 -0.13
N LEU A 58 8.75 7.96 -0.64
CA LEU A 58 8.50 6.53 -0.86
C LEU A 58 9.24 6.03 -2.10
N GLU A 59 9.42 6.91 -3.11
CA GLU A 59 10.21 6.60 -4.30
C GLU A 59 11.66 6.31 -3.91
N GLY A 60 12.09 5.06 -4.12
CA GLY A 60 13.43 4.60 -3.75
C GLY A 60 13.52 3.84 -2.43
N LEU A 61 12.42 3.67 -1.68
CA LEU A 61 12.40 2.72 -0.57
C LEU A 61 12.47 1.27 -1.10
N PRO A 62 13.23 0.39 -0.41
CA PRO A 62 13.31 -1.01 -0.80
C PRO A 62 11.92 -1.66 -0.72
N GLY A 63 11.47 -2.22 -1.84
CA GLY A 63 10.15 -2.85 -1.97
C GLY A 63 9.08 -1.94 -2.56
N VAL A 64 9.35 -0.64 -2.77
CA VAL A 64 8.46 0.26 -3.50
C VAL A 64 8.85 0.25 -4.98
N LEU A 65 7.92 -0.17 -5.84
CA LEU A 65 8.13 -0.22 -7.29
C LEU A 65 7.62 1.04 -7.98
N PHE A 66 6.41 1.47 -7.62
CA PHE A 66 5.74 2.64 -8.19
C PHE A 66 5.05 3.44 -7.10
N VAL A 67 5.07 4.75 -7.26
CA VAL A 67 4.24 5.70 -6.49
C VAL A 67 3.45 6.47 -7.53
N LEU A 68 2.12 6.37 -7.47
CA LEU A 68 1.22 6.99 -8.44
C LEU A 68 0.13 7.74 -7.68
N PRO A 69 -0.31 8.92 -8.16
CA PRO A 69 -1.47 9.59 -7.60
C PRO A 69 -2.69 8.70 -7.79
N ASP A 70 -3.38 8.39 -6.69
CA ASP A 70 -4.63 7.62 -6.77
C ASP A 70 -5.74 8.50 -7.33
N SER A 71 -6.65 7.89 -8.08
CA SER A 71 -7.77 8.59 -8.71
C SER A 71 -9.05 7.79 -8.45
N TYR A 72 -10.15 8.49 -8.19
CA TYR A 72 -11.44 7.85 -8.08
C TYR A 72 -11.76 7.05 -9.35
N VAL A 73 -12.13 5.78 -9.20
CA VAL A 73 -12.77 5.02 -10.27
C VAL A 73 -14.15 5.60 -10.53
N ASP A 74 -14.84 5.94 -9.45
CA ASP A 74 -16.13 6.62 -9.50
C ASP A 74 -16.07 7.92 -8.71
N PRO A 75 -15.92 9.07 -9.38
CA PRO A 75 -15.85 10.37 -8.73
C PRO A 75 -17.18 10.80 -8.11
N GLU A 76 -18.32 10.23 -8.51
CA GLU A 76 -19.63 10.53 -7.93
C GLU A 76 -19.76 9.92 -6.52
N TYR A 77 -19.14 8.77 -6.29
CA TYR A 77 -19.15 8.06 -5.00
C TYR A 77 -17.85 8.16 -4.20
N GLN A 78 -16.85 8.90 -4.69
CA GLN A 78 -15.50 8.97 -4.12
C GLN A 78 -14.90 7.57 -3.87
N ASP A 79 -15.16 6.62 -4.77
CA ASP A 79 -14.68 5.25 -4.66
C ASP A 79 -13.32 5.12 -5.35
N TYR A 80 -12.29 4.80 -4.56
CA TYR A 80 -10.96 4.44 -5.04
C TYR A 80 -10.91 2.99 -5.58
N GLY A 81 -12.02 2.49 -6.12
CA GLY A 81 -12.07 1.23 -6.85
C GLY A 81 -11.61 0.03 -6.04
N GLY A 82 -12.06 -0.10 -4.79
CA GLY A 82 -11.79 -1.26 -3.94
C GLY A 82 -12.22 -2.62 -4.51
N LYS A 83 -12.67 -2.68 -5.78
CA LYS A 83 -12.80 -3.91 -6.55
C LYS A 83 -12.21 -3.90 -7.97
N ASP A 84 -11.76 -2.79 -8.56
CA ASP A 84 -11.21 -2.79 -9.94
C ASP A 84 -10.33 -1.55 -10.23
N LEU A 85 -9.23 -1.35 -9.49
CA LEU A 85 -8.15 -0.45 -9.91
C LEU A 85 -6.89 -1.20 -10.34
N VAL A 86 -6.39 -0.79 -11.50
CA VAL A 86 -5.19 -1.28 -12.16
C VAL A 86 -3.98 -0.60 -11.53
N ALA A 87 -3.13 -1.37 -10.86
CA ALA A 87 -1.70 -1.10 -10.79
C ALA A 87 -1.01 -2.17 -11.67
N ILE A 88 -0.34 -1.71 -12.73
CA ILE A 88 0.24 -2.54 -13.79
C ILE A 88 1.48 -3.29 -13.27
N SER A 89 1.66 -4.49 -13.83
CA SER A 89 2.71 -5.52 -13.66
C SER A 89 4.11 -5.09 -13.20
#